data_AF-A0A524EJH4-F1
#
_entry.id   AF-A0A524EJH4-F1
#
_cell.length_a   1.000
_cell.length_b   1.000
_cell.length_c   1.000
_cell.angle_alpha   90.00
_cell.angle_beta   90.00
_cell.angle_gamma   90.00
#
_symmetry.space_group_name_H-M   'P 1'
#
loop_
_entity.id
_entity.type
_entity.pdbx_description
1 polymer ?
#
loop_
_entity_poly.entity_id
_entity_poly.type
_entity_poly.pdbx_seq_one_letter_code
_entity_poly.pdbx_strand_id
1 'polypeptide(L)'
;MQREKVIWKLFGKNLISFKKLETGEIIGTGLLNPILKRLGFFTMILIQVNFFQGYKNLGKWKGKRVSNTFAPPLGSWPMVRLMVSAIKGRIVRRPYPVAMTFAVTYKCQCNCVHCSAGRHFRKDTSELSTQEAKRVIDETLDLGVS
;
A
#
# COMPACT_ATOMS: atom_id res chain seq x y z
N MET A 1 -25.03 12.73 7.98
CA MET A 1 -25.40 11.77 9.04
C MET A 1 -24.14 11.04 9.55
N GLN A 2 -23.55 11.51 10.65
CA GLN A 2 -22.29 11.00 11.19
C GLN A 2 -22.51 9.61 11.82
N ARG A 3 -22.17 8.52 11.11
CA ARG A 3 -22.28 7.15 11.66
C ARG A 3 -20.98 6.79 12.36
N GLU A 4 -20.97 6.85 13.69
CA GLU A 4 -19.90 6.26 14.50
C GLU A 4 -20.05 4.74 14.49
N LYS A 5 -19.01 4.03 14.04
CA LYS A 5 -18.94 2.57 14.09
C LYS A 5 -18.13 2.17 15.32
N VAL A 6 -18.82 1.64 16.32
CA VAL A 6 -18.19 1.10 17.54
C VAL A 6 -17.76 -0.33 17.26
N ILE A 7 -16.46 -0.60 17.37
CA ILE A 7 -15.88 -1.94 17.17
C ILE A 7 -15.80 -2.68 18.50
N TRP A 8 -15.48 -1.97 19.59
CA TRP A 8 -15.35 -2.58 20.90
C TRP A 8 -15.77 -1.64 22.02
N LYS A 9 -16.59 -2.14 22.94
CA LYS A 9 -17.20 -1.41 24.06
C LYS A 9 -16.97 -2.21 25.34
N LEU A 10 -16.56 -1.55 26.42
CA LEU A 10 -16.37 -2.18 27.73
C LEU A 10 -16.87 -1.21 28.80
N PHE A 11 -17.70 -1.69 29.73
CA PHE A 11 -18.32 -0.89 30.80
C PHE A 11 -18.93 0.44 30.32
N GLY A 12 -19.67 0.40 29.21
CA GLY A 12 -20.36 1.59 28.67
C GLY A 12 -19.46 2.58 27.91
N LYS A 13 -18.14 2.46 27.99
CA LYS A 13 -17.18 3.31 27.26
C LYS A 13 -16.79 2.68 25.92
N ASN A 14 -16.73 3.51 24.87
CA ASN A 14 -16.23 3.10 23.56
C ASN A 14 -14.71 2.95 23.64
N LEU A 15 -14.21 1.71 23.69
CA LEU A 15 -12.77 1.43 23.73
C LEU A 15 -12.13 1.66 22.36
N ILE A 16 -12.78 1.18 21.30
CA ILE A 16 -12.37 1.35 19.91
C ILE A 16 -13.59 1.75 19.10
N SER A 17 -13.61 2.99 18.62
CA SER A 17 -14.65 3.50 17.72
C SER A 17 -14.06 4.39 16.64
N PHE A 18 -14.75 4.44 15.51
CA PHE A 18 -14.36 5.22 14.34
C PHE A 18 -15.54 6.04 13.85
N LYS A 19 -15.30 7.33 13.59
CA LYS A 19 -16.26 8.27 13.06
C LYS A 19 -15.84 8.68 11.66
N LYS A 20 -16.73 8.53 10.69
CA LYS A 20 -16.54 9.07 9.34
C LYS A 20 -17.02 10.52 9.31
N LEU A 21 -16.14 11.44 8.94
CA LEU A 21 -16.46 12.84 8.70
C LEU A 21 -17.14 13.03 7.34
N GLU A 22 -17.78 14.18 7.16
CA GLU A 22 -18.45 14.54 5.89
C GLU A 22 -17.43 14.72 4.75
N THR A 23 -16.18 15.03 5.08
CA THR A 23 -15.02 15.06 4.16
C THR A 23 -14.57 13.68 3.69
N GLY A 24 -15.14 12.59 4.25
CA GLY A 24 -14.73 11.21 3.97
C GLY A 24 -13.60 10.68 4.87
N GLU A 25 -12.98 11.55 5.67
CA GLU A 25 -11.94 11.15 6.63
C GLU A 25 -12.50 10.26 7.74
N ILE A 26 -11.71 9.27 8.18
CA ILE A 26 -12.07 8.35 9.27
C ILE A 26 -11.21 8.68 10.48
N ILE A 27 -11.84 9.14 11.56
CA ILE A 27 -11.16 9.50 12.81
C ILE A 27 -11.48 8.47 13.89
N GLY A 28 -10.46 8.05 14.62
CA GLY A 28 -10.61 7.22 15.79
C GLY A 28 -11.08 8.00 17.02
N THR A 29 -12.20 7.62 17.62
CA THR A 29 -12.82 8.32 18.76
C THR A 29 -12.77 7.53 20.08
N GLY A 30 -12.35 6.26 20.05
CA GLY A 30 -12.29 5.40 21.23
C GLY A 30 -11.10 5.66 22.16
N LEU A 31 -11.23 5.29 23.44
CA LEU A 31 -10.24 5.52 24.50
C LEU A 31 -8.87 4.87 24.20
N LEU A 32 -8.87 3.71 23.52
CA LEU A 32 -7.64 2.99 23.15
C LEU A 32 -7.10 3.40 21.77
N ASN A 33 -7.82 4.21 20.98
CA ASN A 33 -7.36 4.63 19.66
C ASN A 33 -5.98 5.34 19.67
N PRO A 34 -5.61 6.16 20.68
CA PRO A 34 -4.25 6.71 20.78
C PRO A 34 -3.17 5.64 20.96
N ILE A 35 -3.47 4.56 21.71
CA ILE A 35 -2.57 3.43 21.92
C ILE A 35 -2.48 2.59 20.64
N LEU A 36 -3.60 2.30 19.96
CA LEU A 36 -3.59 1.67 18.62
C LEU A 36 -2.77 2.49 17.61
N LYS A 37 -2.86 3.83 17.69
CA LYS A 37 -2.08 4.73 16.83
C LYS A 37 -0.58 4.65 17.12
N ARG A 38 -0.18 4.44 18.38
CA ARG A 38 1.21 4.17 18.78
C ARG A 38 1.67 2.74 18.42
N LEU A 39 0.77 1.76 18.45
CA LEU A 39 0.99 0.37 18.03
C LEU A 39 0.76 0.16 16.51
N GLY A 40 0.97 1.21 15.71
CA GLY A 40 0.60 1.28 14.30
C GLY A 40 1.10 0.12 13.43
N PHE A 41 2.26 -0.46 13.77
CA PHE A 41 2.82 -1.62 13.06
C PHE A 41 2.07 -2.91 13.31
N PHE A 42 1.87 -3.27 14.58
CA PHE A 42 1.15 -4.48 14.95
C PHE A 42 -0.32 -4.44 14.53
N THR A 43 -0.95 -3.26 14.64
CA THR A 43 -2.33 -3.07 14.18
C THR A 43 -2.45 -3.20 12.67
N MET A 44 -1.50 -2.67 11.89
CA MET A 44 -1.45 -2.85 10.43
C MET A 44 -1.23 -4.31 10.04
N ILE A 45 -0.36 -5.04 10.74
CA ILE A 45 -0.16 -6.47 10.52
C ILE A 45 -1.46 -7.22 10.75
N LEU A 46 -2.15 -6.98 11.87
CA LEU A 46 -3.42 -7.65 12.18
C LEU A 46 -4.50 -7.35 11.13
N ILE A 47 -4.61 -6.09 10.69
CA ILE A 47 -5.54 -5.71 9.61
C ILE A 47 -5.21 -6.46 8.32
N GLN A 48 -3.94 -6.52 7.93
CA GLN A 48 -3.52 -7.25 6.73
C GLN A 48 -3.79 -8.75 6.86
N VAL A 49 -3.41 -9.37 7.98
CA VAL A 49 -3.68 -10.80 8.21
C VAL A 49 -5.19 -11.09 8.13
N ASN A 50 -6.03 -10.29 8.80
CA ASN A 50 -7.48 -10.46 8.76
C ASN A 50 -8.05 -10.23 7.35
N PHE A 51 -7.58 -9.22 6.64
CA PHE A 51 -7.95 -8.95 5.25
C PHE A 51 -7.64 -10.17 4.37
N PHE A 52 -6.40 -10.65 4.39
CA PHE A 52 -5.94 -11.78 3.60
C PHE A 52 -6.54 -13.14 4.03
N GLN A 53 -6.97 -13.29 5.30
CA GLN A 53 -7.69 -14.46 5.78
C GLN A 53 -9.14 -14.50 5.30
N GLY A 54 -9.78 -13.34 5.14
CA GLY A 54 -11.16 -13.23 4.62
C GLY A 54 -11.33 -13.72 3.18
N TYR A 55 -10.25 -13.72 2.39
CA TYR A 55 -10.27 -14.23 1.02
C TYR A 55 -9.84 -15.70 0.98
N LYS A 56 -10.78 -16.57 0.58
CA LYS A 56 -10.55 -18.02 0.45
C LYS A 56 -9.71 -18.38 -0.79
N ASN A 57 -9.84 -17.61 -1.88
CA ASN A 57 -9.30 -17.95 -3.20
C ASN A 57 -8.17 -17.02 -3.64
N LEU A 58 -7.22 -16.70 -2.74
CA LEU A 58 -6.05 -15.93 -3.13
C LEU A 58 -4.99 -16.80 -3.81
N GLY A 59 -4.34 -16.21 -4.81
CA GLY A 59 -3.17 -16.81 -5.45
C GLY A 59 -2.02 -16.99 -4.44
N LYS A 60 -1.14 -17.95 -4.74
CA LYS A 60 0.08 -18.18 -3.96
C LYS A 60 1.31 -18.03 -4.86
N TRP A 61 2.32 -17.35 -4.36
CA TRP A 61 3.64 -17.27 -4.97
C TRP A 61 4.70 -17.68 -3.94
N LYS A 62 5.50 -18.70 -4.28
CA LYS A 62 6.48 -19.30 -3.35
C LYS A 62 5.87 -19.62 -1.97
N GLY A 63 4.66 -20.18 -1.96
CA GLY A 63 3.91 -20.54 -0.75
C GLY A 63 3.25 -19.37 0.01
N LYS A 64 3.52 -18.11 -0.36
CA LYS A 64 2.95 -16.92 0.28
C LYS A 64 1.70 -16.44 -0.45
N ARG A 65 0.69 -15.95 0.27
CA ARG A 65 -0.54 -15.40 -0.32
C ARG A 65 -0.25 -14.07 -1.03
N VAL A 66 -0.87 -13.88 -2.20
CA VAL A 66 -0.75 -12.67 -3.02
C VAL A 66 -2.15 -12.24 -3.45
N SER A 67 -2.48 -10.96 -3.29
CA SER A 67 -3.82 -10.43 -3.63
C SER A 67 -3.92 -9.93 -5.06
N ASN A 68 -2.83 -9.40 -5.62
CA ASN A 68 -2.74 -8.92 -7.00
C ASN A 68 -1.26 -8.84 -7.42
N THR A 69 -0.99 -8.45 -8.66
CA THR A 69 0.36 -8.34 -9.22
C THR A 69 1.18 -7.15 -8.69
N PHE A 70 0.55 -6.20 -8.00
CA PHE A 70 1.19 -5.00 -7.46
C PHE A 70 1.57 -5.13 -5.98
N ALA A 71 0.83 -5.95 -5.23
CA ALA A 71 1.02 -6.14 -3.81
C ALA A 71 2.10 -7.20 -3.57
N PRO A 72 3.09 -6.92 -2.71
CA PRO A 72 4.09 -7.92 -2.36
C PRO A 72 3.45 -9.12 -1.65
N PRO A 73 4.08 -10.31 -1.67
CA PRO A 73 3.53 -11.47 -0.97
C PRO A 73 3.41 -11.22 0.54
N LEU A 74 2.32 -11.71 1.14
CA LEU A 74 2.08 -11.54 2.57
C LEU A 74 3.21 -12.17 3.40
N GLY A 75 3.74 -11.44 4.37
CA GLY A 75 4.88 -11.88 5.19
C GLY A 75 6.22 -11.92 4.45
N SER A 76 6.35 -11.23 3.30
CA SER A 76 7.64 -10.97 2.65
C SER A 76 8.29 -9.70 3.17
N TRP A 77 9.60 -9.55 2.95
CA TRP A 77 10.32 -8.34 3.33
C TRP A 77 9.82 -7.07 2.61
N PRO A 78 9.51 -7.11 1.29
CA PRO A 78 8.86 -5.97 0.63
C PRO A 78 7.52 -5.58 1.27
N MET A 79 6.71 -6.55 1.71
CA MET A 79 5.47 -6.25 2.45
C MET A 79 5.74 -5.52 3.77
N VAL A 80 6.80 -5.90 4.49
CA VAL A 80 7.19 -5.21 5.73
C VAL A 80 7.60 -3.76 5.45
N ARG A 81 8.41 -3.52 4.41
CA ARG A 81 8.78 -2.15 4.00
C ARG A 81 7.55 -1.32 3.67
N LEU A 82 6.62 -1.86 2.88
CA LEU A 82 5.35 -1.20 2.54
C LEU A 82 4.57 -0.79 3.80
N MET A 83 4.45 -1.71 4.77
CA MET A 83 3.76 -1.43 6.03
C MET A 83 4.46 -0.34 6.84
N VAL A 84 5.79 -0.40 6.97
CA VAL A 84 6.59 0.62 7.67
C VAL A 84 6.38 1.98 7.03
N SER A 85 6.43 2.09 5.71
CA SER A 85 6.23 3.36 5.01
C SER A 85 4.81 3.89 5.13
N ALA A 86 3.79 3.02 5.12
CA ALA A 86 2.41 3.43 5.40
C ALA A 86 2.24 4.00 6.82
N ILE A 87 2.94 3.44 7.81
CA ILE A 87 2.90 3.92 9.20
C ILE A 87 3.67 5.22 9.34
N LYS A 88 4.88 5.30 8.79
CA LYS A 88 5.67 6.53 8.75
C LYS A 88 4.87 7.66 8.11
N GLY A 89 4.20 7.40 6.99
CA GLY A 89 3.37 8.41 6.33
C GLY A 89 2.20 8.90 7.17
N ARG A 90 1.57 8.02 7.97
CA ARG A 90 0.51 8.41 8.92
C ARG A 90 1.04 9.18 10.14
N ILE A 91 2.23 8.83 10.63
CA ILE A 91 2.83 9.47 11.81
C ILE A 91 3.40 10.85 11.43
N VAL A 92 4.22 10.91 10.39
CA VAL A 92 4.92 12.11 9.92
C VAL A 92 3.99 13.01 9.08
N ARG A 93 2.81 12.51 8.69
CA ARG A 93 1.85 13.20 7.80
C ARG A 93 2.49 13.67 6.49
N ARG A 94 3.41 12.88 5.96
CA ARG A 94 4.08 13.10 4.67
C ARG A 94 3.94 11.86 3.79
N PRO A 95 3.78 12.00 2.47
CA PRO A 95 3.74 10.86 1.58
C PRO A 95 5.11 10.16 1.57
N TYR A 96 5.10 8.83 1.58
CA TYR A 96 6.27 7.99 1.35
C TYR A 96 6.05 7.19 0.06
N PRO A 97 7.09 7.02 -0.78
CA PRO A 97 6.93 6.28 -2.01
C PRO A 97 6.78 4.78 -1.71
N VAL A 98 5.66 4.21 -2.15
CA VAL A 98 5.26 2.82 -1.83
C VAL A 98 5.33 1.88 -3.03
N ALA A 99 5.47 2.43 -4.23
CA ALA A 99 5.54 1.65 -5.46
C ALA A 99 6.33 2.43 -6.51
N MET A 100 7.07 1.69 -7.33
CA MET A 100 7.64 2.17 -8.58
C MET A 100 6.94 1.45 -9.72
N THR A 101 6.41 2.22 -10.67
CA THR A 101 6.00 1.71 -11.97
C THR A 101 6.99 2.23 -13.00
N PHE A 102 7.70 1.35 -13.70
CA PHE A 102 8.56 1.73 -14.79
C PHE A 102 8.25 0.88 -16.02
N ALA A 103 8.27 1.52 -17.19
CA ALA A 103 7.97 0.87 -18.46
C ALA A 103 9.16 0.02 -18.90
N VAL A 104 8.93 -1.27 -19.14
CA VAL A 104 9.97 -2.19 -19.64
C VAL A 104 10.14 -2.06 -21.16
N THR A 105 9.06 -1.75 -21.88
CA THR A 105 9.10 -1.51 -23.33
C THR A 105 7.97 -0.59 -23.78
N TYR A 106 8.21 0.14 -24.87
CA TYR A 106 7.22 0.94 -25.58
C TYR A 106 6.77 0.30 -26.91
N LYS A 107 7.16 -0.95 -27.19
CA LYS A 107 6.76 -1.70 -28.40
C LYS A 107 5.31 -2.19 -28.33
N CYS A 108 4.37 -1.26 -28.27
CA CYS A 108 2.94 -1.54 -28.35
C CYS A 108 2.43 -1.31 -29.77
N GLN A 109 1.68 -2.27 -30.32
CA GLN A 109 1.08 -2.21 -31.65
C GLN A 109 -0.20 -1.35 -31.70
N CYS A 110 -0.71 -0.91 -30.54
CA CYS A 110 -1.97 -0.19 -30.43
C CYS A 110 -1.76 1.33 -30.49
N ASN A 111 -2.73 2.05 -31.07
CA ASN A 111 -2.74 3.52 -31.14
C ASN A 111 -3.94 4.10 -30.35
N CYS A 112 -4.02 3.77 -29.06
CA CYS A 112 -5.17 4.14 -28.23
C CYS A 112 -5.20 5.66 -27.96
N VAL A 113 -6.32 6.31 -28.23
CA VAL A 113 -6.54 7.75 -27.97
C VAL A 113 -6.32 8.14 -26.50
N HIS A 114 -6.57 7.21 -25.59
CA HIS A 114 -6.42 7.38 -24.13
C HIS A 114 -5.12 6.77 -23.58
N CYS A 115 -4.11 6.50 -24.43
CA CYS A 115 -2.87 5.86 -23.98
C CYS A 115 -2.09 6.78 -23.03
N SER A 116 -1.90 6.33 -21.78
CA SER A 116 -1.02 7.02 -20.83
C SER A 116 0.46 6.83 -21.18
N ALA A 117 0.86 5.64 -21.62
CA ALA A 117 2.26 5.32 -21.93
C ALA A 117 2.75 6.00 -23.22
N GLY A 118 1.94 6.06 -24.28
CA GLY A 118 2.34 6.59 -25.58
C GLY A 118 2.74 8.06 -25.54
N ARG A 119 2.16 8.86 -24.64
CA ARG A 119 2.55 10.27 -24.43
C ARG A 119 3.93 10.43 -23.80
N HIS A 120 4.44 9.40 -23.15
CA HIS A 120 5.76 9.39 -22.51
C HIS A 120 6.83 8.69 -23.37
N PHE A 121 6.46 8.16 -24.55
CA PHE A 121 7.43 7.56 -25.45
C PHE A 121 8.35 8.62 -26.06
N ARG A 122 9.66 8.40 -25.90
CA ARG A 122 10.72 9.25 -26.42
C ARG A 122 11.49 8.50 -27.51
N LYS A 123 11.48 9.02 -28.74
CA LYS A 123 12.20 8.42 -29.89
C LYS A 123 13.71 8.63 -29.80
N ASP A 124 14.14 9.62 -29.02
CA ASP A 124 15.53 10.00 -28.81
C ASP A 124 16.19 9.27 -27.64
N THR A 125 15.48 8.35 -26.98
CA THR A 125 15.99 7.60 -25.82
C THR A 125 15.80 6.12 -26.05
N SER A 126 16.87 5.34 -25.89
CA SER A 126 16.81 3.89 -25.96
C SER A 126 16.10 3.29 -24.75
N GLU A 127 15.43 2.13 -24.95
CA GLU A 127 14.95 1.31 -23.84
C GLU A 127 16.13 0.85 -22.96
N LEU A 128 15.89 0.72 -21.66
CA LEU A 128 16.92 0.23 -20.73
C LEU A 128 17.29 -1.21 -21.07
N SER A 129 18.59 -1.52 -21.03
CA SER A 129 19.04 -2.91 -20.98
C SER A 129 18.59 -3.57 -19.67
N THR A 130 18.59 -4.91 -19.63
CA THR A 130 18.26 -5.67 -18.41
C THR A 130 19.12 -5.25 -17.21
N GLN A 131 20.40 -4.93 -17.42
CA GLN A 131 21.28 -4.53 -16.32
C GLN A 131 20.97 -3.13 -15.83
N GLU A 132 20.66 -2.19 -16.72
CA GLU A 132 20.23 -0.85 -16.34
C GLU A 132 18.88 -0.90 -15.61
N ALA A 133 17.94 -1.72 -16.07
CA ALA A 133 16.66 -1.91 -15.39
C ALA A 133 16.83 -2.47 -13.96
N LYS A 134 17.73 -3.45 -13.77
CA LYS A 134 18.07 -3.96 -12.43
C LYS A 134 18.69 -2.88 -11.56
N ARG A 135 19.65 -2.13 -12.10
CA ARG A 135 20.30 -1.02 -11.39
C ARG A 135 19.29 0.04 -10.97
N VAL A 136 18.35 0.42 -11.84
CA VAL A 136 17.27 1.36 -11.52
C VAL A 136 16.36 0.85 -10.40
N ILE A 137 16.07 -0.47 -10.36
CA ILE A 137 15.33 -1.06 -9.24
C ILE A 137 16.10 -0.88 -7.93
N ASP A 138 17.39 -1.17 -7.92
CA ASP A 138 18.23 -1.03 -6.73
C ASP A 138 18.34 0.44 -6.29
N GLU A 139 18.64 1.36 -7.21
CA GLU A 139 18.68 2.81 -6.98
C GLU A 139 17.35 3.33 -6.42
N THR A 140 16.22 2.79 -6.89
CA THR A 140 14.89 3.18 -6.41
C THR A 140 14.62 2.67 -4.99
N LEU A 141 15.12 1.49 -4.64
CA LEU A 141 15.08 1.01 -3.26
C LEU A 141 15.95 1.88 -2.34
N ASP A 142 17.10 2.34 -2.81
CA ASP A 142 17.99 3.26 -2.08
C ASP A 142 17.34 4.64 -1.86
N LEU A 143 16.52 5.11 -2.80
CA LEU A 143 15.67 6.30 -2.63
C LEU A 143 14.54 6.11 -1.60
N GLY A 144 14.33 4.90 -1.09
CA GLY A 144 13.39 4.60 -0.02
C GLY A 144 12.03 4.06 -0.49
N VAL A 145 11.92 3.62 -1.75
CA VAL A 145 10.71 2.91 -2.21
C VAL A 145 10.61 1.56 -1.51
N SER A 146 9.38 1.22 -1.11
CA SER A 146 9.10 0.15 -0.13
C SER A 146 8.62 -1.15 -0.74
#